data_AF-A0A6H9KRR9-F1
#
_entry.id   AF-A0A6H9KRR9-F1
#
_cell.length_a   1.000
_cell.length_b   1.000
_cell.length_c   1.000
_cell.angle_alpha   90.00
_cell.angle_beta   90.00
_cell.angle_gamma   90.00
#
_symmetry.space_group_name_H-M   'P 1'
#
loop_
_entity.id
_entity.type
_entity.pdbx_description
1 polymer ?
#
loop_
_entity_poly.entity_id
_entity_poly.type
_entity_poly.pdbx_seq_one_letter_code
_entity_poly.pdbx_strand_id
1 'polypeptide(L)'
;MQVKIVIDKIPIKIKKRKNWFLATSPDLDVSSQGETKEKAIQNLGEAISLFLITCFEVGTLEDVLQECGYHSESRAKNSPKKVETIDISVPIPFLNYQEQKNHLEECHA
;
A
#
# COMPACT_ATOMS: atom_id res chain seq x y z
N MET A 1 -19.79 7.00 -2.32
CA MET A 1 -19.39 5.99 -1.33
C MET A 1 -17.91 6.17 -1.08
N GLN A 2 -17.51 6.72 0.08
CA GLN A 2 -16.08 6.81 0.41
C GLN A 2 -15.70 5.49 1.08
N VAL A 3 -14.97 4.63 0.37
CA VAL A 3 -14.43 3.41 0.95
C VAL A 3 -13.21 3.81 1.77
N LYS A 4 -13.29 3.66 3.09
CA LYS A 4 -12.16 3.90 3.99
C LYS A 4 -11.42 2.58 4.16
N ILE A 5 -10.43 2.35 3.32
CA ILE A 5 -9.52 1.22 3.47
C ILE A 5 -8.53 1.59 4.57
N VAL A 6 -8.50 0.80 5.64
CA VAL A 6 -7.54 0.96 6.73
C VAL A 6 -6.54 -0.19 6.64
N ILE A 7 -5.32 0.12 6.22
CA ILE A 7 -4.20 -0.83 6.27
C ILE A 7 -3.45 -0.57 7.57
N ASP A 8 -3.85 -1.25 8.65
CA ASP A 8 -3.24 -1.02 9.96
C ASP A 8 -1.80 -1.54 10.02
N LYS A 9 -1.51 -2.68 9.36
CA LYS A 9 -0.22 -3.36 9.44
C LYS A 9 0.08 -4.15 8.18
N ILE A 10 1.24 -3.90 7.56
CA ILE A 10 1.75 -4.73 6.46
C ILE A 10 2.84 -5.65 7.02
N PRO A 11 2.68 -6.99 6.93
CA PRO A 11 3.71 -7.91 7.36
C PRO A 11 4.91 -7.81 6.42
N ILE A 12 6.12 -7.89 6.98
CA ILE A 12 7.35 -7.89 6.19
C ILE A 12 8.21 -9.10 6.50
N LYS A 13 8.93 -9.57 5.49
CA LYS A 13 9.97 -10.60 5.61
C LYS A 13 11.31 -9.99 5.24
N ILE A 14 12.28 -10.09 6.15
CA ILE A 14 13.65 -9.66 5.91
C ILE A 14 14.55 -10.87 5.71
N LYS A 15 15.36 -10.85 4.64
CA LYS A 15 16.38 -11.86 4.37
C LYS A 15 17.74 -11.19 4.20
N LYS A 16 18.71 -11.54 5.05
CA LYS A 16 20.11 -11.16 4.83
C LYS A 16 20.67 -11.91 3.62
N ARG A 17 21.41 -11.21 2.78
CA ARG A 17 22.18 -11.70 1.65
C ARG A 17 23.58 -11.09 1.78
N LYS A 18 24.62 -11.73 1.23
CA LYS A 18 26.05 -11.36 1.39
C LYS A 18 26.31 -9.96 1.99
N ASN A 19 26.10 -8.91 1.20
CA ASN A 19 26.38 -7.51 1.57
C ASN A 19 25.11 -6.62 1.61
N TRP A 20 23.91 -7.20 1.63
CA TRP A 20 22.65 -6.46 1.48
C TRP A 20 21.46 -7.22 2.11
N PHE A 21 20.38 -6.51 2.37
CA PHE A 21 19.15 -7.03 2.94
C PHE A 21 18.04 -6.93 1.92
N LEU A 22 17.29 -8.03 1.75
CA LEU A 22 16.07 -8.08 0.96
C LEU A 22 14.88 -7.97 1.90
N ALA A 23 14.04 -6.97 1.69
CA ALA A 23 12.77 -6.77 2.39
C ALA A 23 11.62 -7.05 1.43
N THR A 24 10.62 -7.79 1.89
CA THR A 24 9.47 -8.20 1.07
C THR A 24 8.17 -8.08 1.87
N SER A 25 7.16 -7.45 1.30
CA SER A 25 5.76 -7.61 1.72
C SER A 25 5.19 -8.83 0.97
N PRO A 26 4.96 -9.96 1.64
CA PRO A 26 4.46 -11.16 0.99
C PRO A 26 3.02 -11.02 0.52
N ASP A 27 2.22 -10.16 1.16
CA ASP A 27 0.80 -10.00 0.84
C ASP A 27 0.61 -9.16 -0.41
N LEU A 28 1.43 -8.12 -0.59
CA LEU A 28 1.40 -7.23 -1.75
C LEU A 28 2.32 -7.69 -2.88
N ASP A 29 3.11 -8.75 -2.65
CA ASP A 29 4.22 -9.19 -3.52
C ASP A 29 5.19 -8.07 -3.93
N VAL A 30 5.39 -7.08 -3.04
CA VAL A 30 6.33 -5.98 -3.24
C VAL A 30 7.63 -6.28 -2.51
N SER A 31 8.77 -6.08 -3.18
CA SER A 31 10.08 -6.23 -2.57
C SER A 31 11.01 -5.07 -2.88
N SER A 32 11.93 -4.82 -1.95
CA SER A 32 13.00 -3.85 -2.10
C SER A 32 14.23 -4.29 -1.31
N GLN A 33 15.35 -3.60 -1.48
CA GLN A 33 16.62 -3.98 -0.87
C GLN A 33 17.42 -2.78 -0.38
N GLY A 34 18.37 -3.02 0.51
CA GLY A 34 19.27 -2.00 1.03
C GLY A 34 20.53 -2.60 1.64
N GLU A 35 21.58 -1.80 1.77
CA GLU A 35 22.86 -2.24 2.38
C GLU A 35 22.70 -2.57 3.88
N THR A 36 21.71 -1.97 4.54
CA THR A 36 21.33 -2.24 5.93
C THR A 36 19.89 -2.74 6.03
N LYS A 37 19.54 -3.37 7.17
CA LYS A 37 18.15 -3.81 7.44
C LYS A 37 17.20 -2.60 7.37
N GLU A 38 17.61 -1.50 7.97
CA GLU A 38 16.85 -0.26 8.07
C GLU A 38 16.62 0.34 6.68
N LYS A 39 17.67 0.38 5.83
CA LYS A 39 17.55 0.91 4.47
C LYS A 39 16.65 0.02 3.59
N ALA A 40 16.73 -1.30 3.75
CA ALA A 40 15.84 -2.21 3.03
C ALA A 40 14.37 -2.03 3.43
N ILE A 41 14.10 -1.82 4.73
CA ILE A 41 12.74 -1.52 5.22
C ILE A 41 12.25 -0.17 4.70
N GLN A 42 13.07 0.87 4.76
CA GLN A 42 12.70 2.19 4.22
C GLN A 42 12.37 2.10 2.73
N ASN A 43 13.25 1.49 1.94
CA ASN A 43 13.04 1.36 0.50
C ASN A 43 11.82 0.49 0.18
N LEU A 44 11.48 -0.49 1.02
CA LEU A 44 10.24 -1.27 0.88
C LEU A 44 9.01 -0.41 1.15
N GLY A 45 9.03 0.46 2.17
CA GLY A 45 7.93 1.37 2.47
C GLY A 45 7.64 2.34 1.32
N GLU A 46 8.70 2.90 0.71
CA GLU A 46 8.60 3.75 -0.49
C GLU A 46 8.01 2.97 -1.68
N ALA A 47 8.50 1.75 -1.93
CA ALA A 47 8.02 0.90 -3.01
C ALA A 47 6.53 0.53 -2.86
N ILE A 48 6.09 0.19 -1.64
CA ILE A 48 4.67 -0.09 -1.36
C ILE A 48 3.82 1.17 -1.55
N SER A 49 4.31 2.32 -1.09
CA SER A 49 3.58 3.58 -1.24
C SER A 49 3.37 3.91 -2.73
N LEU A 50 4.42 3.78 -3.54
CA LEU A 50 4.34 3.99 -4.98
C LEU A 50 3.38 3.00 -5.65
N PHE A 51 3.46 1.71 -5.30
CA PHE A 51 2.55 0.68 -5.81
C PHE A 51 1.09 1.02 -5.53
N LEU A 52 0.73 1.35 -4.29
CA LEU A 52 -0.64 1.67 -3.90
C LEU A 52 -1.13 2.97 -4.56
N ILE A 53 -0.26 3.98 -4.70
CA ILE A 53 -0.59 5.21 -5.44
C ILE A 53 -0.90 4.88 -6.90
N THR A 54 -0.09 4.07 -7.57
CA THR A 54 -0.35 3.66 -8.96
C THR A 54 -1.67 2.88 -9.08
N CYS A 55 -1.94 1.93 -8.18
CA CYS A 55 -3.22 1.23 -8.18
C CYS A 55 -4.42 2.19 -8.01
N PHE A 56 -4.27 3.22 -7.19
CA PHE A 56 -5.28 4.26 -7.04
C PHE A 56 -5.48 5.06 -8.34
N GLU A 57 -4.39 5.54 -8.94
CA GLU A 57 -4.41 6.36 -10.15
C GLU A 57 -5.06 5.63 -11.34
N VAL A 58 -4.84 4.32 -11.46
CA VAL A 58 -5.43 3.51 -12.54
C VAL A 58 -6.76 2.83 -12.15
N GLY A 59 -7.31 3.16 -10.98
CA GLY A 59 -8.62 2.69 -10.55
C GLY A 59 -8.70 1.20 -10.17
N THR A 60 -7.59 0.57 -9.81
CA THR A 60 -7.50 -0.86 -9.44
C THR A 60 -7.21 -1.09 -7.96
N LEU A 61 -7.10 -0.03 -7.15
CA LEU A 61 -6.73 -0.12 -5.73
C LEU A 61 -7.61 -1.08 -4.92
N GLU A 62 -8.93 -0.98 -5.06
CA GLU A 62 -9.86 -1.84 -4.30
C GLU A 62 -9.70 -3.31 -4.70
N ASP A 63 -9.65 -3.60 -6.00
CA ASP A 63 -9.52 -4.96 -6.52
C ASP A 63 -8.21 -5.60 -6.05
N VAL A 64 -7.08 -4.89 -6.18
CA VAL A 64 -5.76 -5.35 -5.74
C VAL A 64 -5.74 -5.62 -4.24
N LEU A 65 -6.30 -4.72 -3.43
CA LEU A 65 -6.31 -4.90 -1.99
C LEU A 65 -7.18 -6.09 -1.58
N GLN A 66 -8.33 -6.27 -2.22
CA GLN A 66 -9.20 -7.42 -1.99
C GLN A 66 -8.50 -8.75 -2.36
N GLU A 67 -7.78 -8.79 -3.48
CA GLU A 67 -6.98 -9.95 -3.89
C GLU A 67 -5.85 -10.26 -2.90
N CYS A 68 -5.24 -9.22 -2.32
CA CYS A 68 -4.24 -9.33 -1.28
C CYS A 68 -4.82 -9.65 0.12
N GLY A 69 -6.14 -9.82 0.25
CA GLY A 69 -6.80 -10.15 1.52
C GLY A 69 -7.04 -8.96 2.45
N TYR A 70 -6.83 -7.74 1.96
CA TYR A 70 -7.21 -6.51 2.66
C TYR A 70 -8.66 -6.20 2.31
N HIS A 71 -9.54 -6.24 3.31
CA HIS A 71 -10.95 -5.94 3.13
C HIS A 71 -11.30 -4.63 3.84
N SER A 72 -12.26 -3.90 3.28
CA SER A 72 -12.87 -2.78 3.98
C SER A 72 -13.56 -3.32 5.25
N GLU A 73 -13.10 -2.86 6.42
CA GLU A 73 -13.68 -3.28 7.68
C GLU A 73 -15.11 -2.74 7.83
N SER A 74 -16.11 -3.63 7.70
CA SER A 74 -17.30 -3.52 8.54
C SER A 74 -16.99 -4.13 9.92
N ARG A 75 -16.11 -3.46 10.69
CA ARG A 75 -15.81 -3.70 12.11
C ARG A 75 -15.90 -5.17 12.58
N ALA A 76 -14.80 -5.92 12.58
CA ALA A 76 -14.70 -7.14 13.40
C ALA A 76 -13.26 -7.50 13.76
N LYS A 77 -12.93 -7.29 15.04
CA LYS A 77 -11.67 -7.59 15.72
C LYS A 77 -11.23 -9.03 15.50
N ASN A 78 -9.96 -9.26 15.14
CA ASN A 78 -9.28 -10.53 15.39
C ASN A 78 -7.85 -10.33 15.90
N SER A 79 -7.47 -11.20 16.84
CA SER A 79 -6.28 -11.16 17.71
C SER A 79 -4.94 -11.36 16.97
N PRO A 80 -3.84 -10.72 17.41
CA PRO A 80 -2.58 -10.74 16.68
C PRO A 80 -1.78 -12.03 16.89
N LYS A 81 -1.28 -12.60 15.79
CA LYS A 81 -0.07 -13.44 15.77
C LYS A 81 1.16 -12.51 15.78
N LYS A 82 2.24 -12.89 16.48
CA LYS A 82 3.48 -12.08 16.56
C LYS A 82 4.16 -12.02 15.18
N VAL A 83 4.09 -10.88 14.49
CA VAL A 83 4.76 -10.59 13.21
C VAL A 83 5.42 -9.21 13.29
N GLU A 84 6.61 -9.03 12.72
CA GLU A 84 7.22 -7.69 12.53
C GLU A 84 6.38 -6.93 11.48
N THR A 85 5.80 -5.80 11.88
CA THR A 85 4.86 -5.01 11.06
C THR A 85 5.38 -3.59 10.90
N ILE A 86 5.14 -2.98 9.73
CA ILE A 86 5.44 -1.57 9.49
C ILE A 86 4.15 -0.81 9.21
N ASP A 87 4.07 0.41 9.74
CA ASP A 87 2.99 1.35 9.48
C ASP A 87 3.42 2.24 8.30
N ILE A 88 2.65 2.23 7.21
CA ILE A 88 2.94 3.03 6.02
C ILE A 88 1.88 4.12 5.88
N SER A 89 2.28 5.38 6.03
CA SER A 89 1.41 6.52 5.72
C SER A 89 1.53 6.86 4.24
N VAL A 90 0.53 6.48 3.44
CA VAL A 90 0.49 6.80 2.02
C VAL A 90 -0.19 8.17 1.82
N PRO A 91 0.52 9.20 1.32
CA PRO A 91 -0.11 10.47 0.97
C PRO A 91 -0.91 10.27 -0.33
N ILE A 92 -2.17 9.87 -0.21
CA ILE A 92 -3.08 9.78 -1.37
C ILE A 92 -3.43 11.21 -1.80
N PRO A 93 -2.93 11.70 -2.96
CA PRO A 93 -3.02 13.13 -3.30
C PRO A 93 -4.46 13.63 -3.55
N PHE A 94 -5.43 12.72 -3.74
CA PHE A 94 -6.76 13.06 -4.25
C PHE A 94 -7.92 12.49 -3.42
N LEU A 95 -7.79 12.37 -2.10
CA LEU A 95 -8.91 11.94 -1.24
C LEU A 95 -10.14 12.91 -1.25
N ASN A 96 -10.12 13.96 -2.07
CA ASN A 96 -11.24 14.85 -2.42
C ASN A 96 -11.84 14.59 -3.83
N TYR A 97 -11.82 13.35 -4.33
CA TYR A 97 -12.31 12.96 -5.67
C TYR A 97 -13.79 13.31 -5.97
N GLN A 98 -14.58 13.79 -4.99
CA GLN A 98 -15.97 14.22 -5.22
C GLN A 98 -16.08 15.60 -5.90
N GLU A 99 -15.06 16.45 -5.88
CA GLU A 99 -15.17 17.83 -6.44
C GLU A 99 -14.82 17.96 -7.93
N GLN A 100 -14.12 17.00 -8.53
CA GLN A 100 -13.62 17.14 -9.92
C GLN A 100 -14.58 16.63 -11.02
N LYS A 101 -15.71 16.02 -10.68
CA LYS A 101 -16.71 15.59 -11.68
C LYS A 101 -17.54 16.72 -12.28
N ASN A 102 -17.47 17.94 -11.75
CA ASN A 102 -18.24 19.08 -12.25
C ASN A 102 -17.52 19.93 -13.32
N HIS A 103 -16.32 19.54 -13.78
CA HIS A 103 -15.57 20.33 -14.75
C HIS A 103 -14.99 19.51 -15.92
N LEU A 104 -15.70 18.46 -16.35
CA LEU A 104 -15.44 17.81 -17.62
C LEU A 104 -16.67 17.97 -18.52
N GLU A 105 -17.01 19.23 -18.82
CA GLU A 105 -17.87 19.58 -19.94
C GLU A 105 -17.03 20.38 -20.96
N GLU A 106 -17.16 19.94 -22.21
CA GLU A 106 -16.71 20.55 -23.46
C GLU A 106 -15.20 20.55 -23.79
N CYS A 107 -14.76 19.50 -24.48
CA CYS A 107 -13.80 19.67 -25.58
C CYS A 107 -14.59 19.56 -26.90
N HIS A 108 -14.84 20.71 -27.53
CA HIS A 108 -15.32 20.77 -28.91
C HIS A 108 -14.18 20.37 -29.87
N ALA A 109 -14.54 19.60 -30.90
CA ALA A 109 -13.67 19.10 -31.96
C ALA A 109 -13.29 20.17 -32.98
#